data_AF-A0A163T6S5-F1
#
_entry.id   AF-A0A163T6S5-F1
#
_cell.length_a   1.000
_cell.length_b   1.000
_cell.length_c   1.000
_cell.angle_alpha   90.00
_cell.angle_beta   90.00
_cell.angle_gamma   90.00
#
_symmetry.space_group_name_H-M   'P 1'
#
loop_
_entity.id
_entity.type
_entity.pdbx_description
1 polymer ?
#
loop_
_entity_poly.entity_id
_entity_poly.type
_entity_poly.pdbx_seq_one_letter_code
_entity_poly.pdbx_strand_id
1 'polypeptide(L)'
;MPDVDVIVYPEDFEFDEGSMAAINSSNQTKQVVKTLTDWTLKDPSEFTASRRLHLHFLKAPVAVLGQERVEGLRTERTVLNGDGTVSGTGEFQDWPVQAVYRAVGYFGSPLPEVPFDELKGVIPNREGRVIDIDGEQVPGVYATGWIKRGPVGLIGHTKSDASETVRHLVEDVTGAAAAAEGVEAVEGDLEGGRVAPHGSPDAIIEFLTERGVHLVQWSDWEVLDAYERAQGEPHGRERIKVVPREDMIRIARREDDATA
;
A
#
# COMPACT_ATOMS: atom_id res chain seq x y z
N MET A 1 -24.29 -2.05 6.18
CA MET A 1 -23.92 -1.50 7.50
C MET A 1 -25.20 -1.18 8.24
N PRO A 2 -25.33 -1.48 9.55
CA PRO A 2 -26.52 -1.11 10.29
C PRO A 2 -26.63 0.42 10.34
N ASP A 3 -27.84 0.96 10.13
CA ASP A 3 -28.15 2.38 10.28
C ASP A 3 -27.24 3.31 9.45
N VAL A 4 -27.11 3.02 8.14
CA VAL A 4 -26.47 3.88 7.13
C VAL A 4 -27.20 3.73 5.79
N ASP A 5 -27.64 4.84 5.21
CA ASP A 5 -28.14 4.90 3.84
C ASP A 5 -27.00 5.18 2.86
N VAL A 6 -26.92 4.41 1.77
CA VAL A 6 -25.95 4.66 0.69
C VAL A 6 -26.65 5.41 -0.43
N ILE A 7 -26.16 6.61 -0.73
CA ILE A 7 -26.75 7.54 -1.68
C ILE A 7 -25.81 7.66 -2.87
N VAL A 8 -26.36 7.35 -4.04
CA VAL A 8 -25.67 7.43 -5.33
C VAL A 8 -26.50 8.32 -6.25
N TYR A 9 -25.83 9.19 -6.99
CA TYR A 9 -26.46 10.27 -7.75
C TYR A 9 -26.66 9.84 -9.22
N PRO A 10 -27.91 9.75 -9.73
CA PRO A 10 -28.18 9.31 -11.11
C PRO A 10 -27.43 10.12 -12.18
N GLU A 11 -27.22 11.41 -11.95
CA GLU A 11 -26.52 12.33 -12.86
C GLU A 11 -25.03 12.02 -13.05
N ASP A 12 -24.47 11.11 -12.26
CA ASP A 12 -23.08 10.66 -12.37
C ASP A 12 -22.93 9.36 -13.19
N PHE A 13 -24.05 8.79 -13.68
CA PHE A 13 -24.11 7.45 -14.30
C PHE A 13 -24.44 7.49 -15.80
N GLU A 14 -24.09 8.59 -16.46
CA GLU A 14 -24.06 8.68 -17.92
C GLU A 14 -22.72 8.15 -18.44
N PHE A 15 -22.73 6.96 -19.06
CA PHE A 15 -21.52 6.28 -19.52
C PHE A 15 -21.16 6.64 -20.97
N ASP A 16 -19.87 6.88 -21.21
CA ASP A 16 -19.30 7.06 -22.54
C ASP A 16 -18.81 5.73 -23.16
N GLU A 17 -18.25 5.80 -24.38
CA GLU A 17 -17.74 4.61 -25.08
C GLU A 17 -16.60 3.94 -24.31
N GLY A 18 -15.65 4.71 -23.77
CA GLY A 18 -14.57 4.20 -22.93
C GLY A 18 -15.07 3.51 -21.65
N SER A 19 -16.08 4.07 -20.99
CA SER A 19 -16.74 3.46 -19.83
C SER A 19 -17.36 2.12 -20.21
N MET A 20 -18.08 2.06 -21.34
CA MET A 20 -18.68 0.82 -21.82
C MET A 20 -17.62 -0.23 -22.19
N ALA A 21 -16.50 0.18 -22.78
CA ALA A 21 -15.37 -0.71 -23.04
C ALA A 21 -14.79 -1.29 -21.74
N ALA A 22 -14.61 -0.47 -20.70
CA ALA A 22 -14.13 -0.90 -19.39
C ALA A 22 -15.11 -1.83 -18.65
N ILE A 23 -16.42 -1.57 -18.77
CA ILE A 23 -17.48 -2.44 -18.24
C ILE A 23 -17.45 -3.80 -18.93
N ASN A 24 -17.26 -3.82 -20.24
CA ASN A 24 -17.28 -5.05 -21.03
C ASN A 24 -16.00 -5.89 -20.90
N SER A 25 -14.88 -5.28 -20.51
CA SER A 25 -13.59 -5.98 -20.36
C SER A 25 -13.45 -6.75 -19.04
N SER A 26 -14.27 -6.46 -18.03
CA SER A 26 -14.15 -7.06 -16.70
C SER A 26 -15.51 -7.37 -16.06
N ASN A 27 -15.74 -8.66 -15.76
CA ASN A 27 -16.94 -9.09 -15.02
C ASN A 27 -17.05 -8.44 -13.64
N GLN A 28 -15.91 -8.17 -12.99
CA GLN A 28 -15.89 -7.47 -11.70
C GLN A 28 -16.38 -6.03 -11.87
N THR A 29 -15.85 -5.29 -12.85
CA THR A 29 -16.27 -3.93 -13.16
C THR A 29 -17.76 -3.89 -13.49
N LYS A 30 -18.23 -4.82 -14.32
CA LYS A 30 -19.65 -4.95 -14.68
C LYS A 30 -20.55 -5.15 -13.46
N GLN A 31 -20.17 -6.00 -12.51
CA GLN A 31 -20.95 -6.23 -11.29
C GLN A 31 -20.98 -5.00 -10.38
N VAL A 32 -19.85 -4.31 -10.23
CA VAL A 32 -19.77 -3.07 -9.44
C VAL A 32 -20.64 -1.99 -10.05
N VAL A 33 -20.51 -1.74 -11.35
CA VAL A 33 -21.32 -0.74 -12.06
C VAL A 33 -22.80 -1.06 -11.94
N LYS A 34 -23.20 -2.32 -12.20
CA LYS A 34 -24.60 -2.73 -12.03
C LYS A 34 -25.12 -2.44 -10.62
N THR A 35 -24.35 -2.79 -9.60
CA THR A 35 -24.76 -2.58 -8.20
C THR A 35 -24.95 -1.09 -7.89
N LEU A 36 -24.01 -0.25 -8.35
CA LEU A 36 -24.09 1.20 -8.14
C LEU A 36 -25.26 1.82 -8.93
N THR A 37 -25.49 1.39 -10.17
CA THR A 37 -26.66 1.80 -10.97
C THR A 37 -27.97 1.37 -10.30
N ASP A 38 -28.05 0.16 -9.75
CA ASP A 38 -29.26 -0.29 -9.03
C ASP A 38 -29.53 0.61 -7.80
N TRP A 39 -28.49 1.19 -7.18
CA TRP A 39 -28.65 2.11 -6.04
C TRP A 39 -29.13 3.51 -6.43
N THR A 40 -28.92 3.95 -7.68
CA THR A 40 -29.45 5.24 -8.16
C THR A 40 -30.98 5.22 -8.31
N LEU A 41 -31.58 4.03 -8.37
CA LEU A 41 -33.03 3.83 -8.55
C LEU A 41 -33.81 3.83 -7.24
N LYS A 42 -33.15 3.92 -6.07
CA LYS A 42 -33.81 3.92 -4.77
C LYS A 42 -34.55 5.24 -4.54
N ASP A 43 -35.79 5.16 -4.07
CA ASP A 43 -36.57 6.34 -3.74
C ASP A 43 -36.01 7.02 -2.48
N PRO A 44 -35.73 8.33 -2.50
CA PRO A 44 -35.22 9.04 -1.33
C PRO A 44 -36.09 8.94 -0.07
N SER A 45 -37.39 8.65 -0.21
CA SER A 45 -38.30 8.40 0.92
C SER A 45 -37.98 7.11 1.69
N GLU A 46 -37.22 6.18 1.11
CA GLU A 46 -36.76 4.97 1.77
C GLU A 46 -35.57 5.22 2.71
N PHE A 47 -34.89 6.37 2.58
CA PHE A 47 -33.72 6.72 3.38
C PHE A 47 -34.13 7.19 4.78
N THR A 48 -34.11 6.24 5.72
CA THR A 48 -34.57 6.41 7.11
C THR A 48 -33.44 6.29 8.13
N ALA A 49 -32.21 6.01 7.70
CA ALA A 49 -31.07 5.85 8.58
C ALA A 49 -30.59 7.20 9.16
N SER A 50 -29.96 7.14 10.33
CA SER A 50 -29.40 8.34 10.99
C SER A 50 -28.13 8.86 10.29
N ARG A 51 -27.48 8.01 9.48
CA ARG A 51 -26.21 8.32 8.78
C ARG A 51 -26.33 8.04 7.29
N ARG A 52 -25.53 8.78 6.53
CA ARG A 52 -25.51 8.70 5.06
C ARG A 52 -24.09 8.54 4.54
N LEU A 53 -23.92 7.67 3.55
CA LEU A 53 -22.72 7.54 2.75
C LEU A 53 -23.04 8.02 1.33
N HIS A 54 -22.50 9.18 0.98
CA HIS A 54 -22.68 9.77 -0.35
C HIS A 54 -21.54 9.34 -1.27
N LEU A 55 -21.87 8.77 -2.42
CA LEU A 55 -20.91 8.40 -3.46
C LEU A 55 -21.06 9.38 -4.63
N HIS A 56 -20.18 10.37 -4.68
CA HIS A 56 -20.08 11.33 -5.78
C HIS A 56 -19.02 10.85 -6.77
N PHE A 57 -19.35 10.81 -8.06
CA PHE A 57 -18.40 10.61 -9.14
C PHE A 57 -18.28 11.87 -9.98
N LEU A 58 -17.30 11.90 -10.89
CA LEU A 58 -17.06 13.05 -11.77
C LEU A 58 -16.90 14.38 -11.01
N LYS A 59 -16.23 14.33 -9.84
CA LYS A 59 -15.92 15.49 -9.01
C LYS A 59 -14.44 15.45 -8.64
N ALA A 60 -13.66 16.38 -9.16
CA ALA A 60 -12.24 16.50 -8.85
C ALA A 60 -12.04 17.42 -7.63
N PRO A 61 -11.30 17.02 -6.59
CA PRO A 61 -10.99 17.92 -5.47
C PRO A 61 -10.05 19.05 -5.92
N VAL A 62 -10.38 20.29 -5.56
CA VAL A 62 -9.66 21.50 -5.98
C VAL A 62 -8.98 22.19 -4.80
N ALA A 63 -9.69 22.33 -3.68
CA ALA A 63 -9.16 22.99 -2.49
C ALA A 63 -9.82 22.48 -1.21
N VAL A 64 -9.04 22.36 -0.14
CA VAL A 64 -9.57 22.25 1.22
C VAL A 64 -9.80 23.66 1.73
N LEU A 65 -11.00 23.95 2.22
CA LEU A 65 -11.43 25.26 2.67
C LEU A 65 -11.30 25.38 4.19
N GLY A 66 -11.14 26.62 4.66
CA GLY A 66 -10.91 26.98 6.06
C GLY A 66 -9.51 27.56 6.29
N GLN A 67 -9.32 28.27 7.39
CA GLN A 67 -8.05 28.93 7.73
C GLN A 67 -7.22 28.10 8.71
N GLU A 68 -7.80 27.78 9.86
CA GLU A 68 -7.11 27.05 10.95
C GLU A 68 -7.42 25.56 10.95
N ARG A 69 -8.57 25.17 10.39
CA ARG A 69 -9.05 23.79 10.30
C ARG A 69 -9.88 23.61 9.03
N VAL A 70 -10.18 22.35 8.71
CA VAL A 70 -11.09 22.01 7.61
C VAL A 70 -12.49 22.54 7.92
N GLU A 71 -13.03 23.35 7.01
CA GLU A 71 -14.41 23.85 7.03
C GLU A 71 -15.17 23.48 5.75
N GLY A 72 -14.47 23.05 4.71
CA GLY A 72 -15.09 22.50 3.52
C GLY A 72 -14.11 21.88 2.54
N LEU A 73 -14.68 21.30 1.49
CA LEU A 73 -13.96 20.78 0.34
C LEU A 73 -14.57 21.39 -0.92
N ARG A 74 -13.76 22.10 -1.71
CA ARG A 74 -14.14 22.54 -3.05
C ARG A 74 -13.83 21.44 -4.05
N THR A 75 -14.82 21.09 -4.85
CA THR A 75 -14.67 20.17 -5.99
C THR A 75 -15.08 20.85 -7.29
N GLU A 76 -14.46 20.47 -8.40
CA GLU A 76 -14.88 20.82 -9.75
C GLU A 76 -15.67 19.66 -10.37
N ARG A 77 -16.78 19.94 -11.06
CA ARG A 77 -17.47 18.94 -11.89
C ARG A 77 -16.57 18.57 -13.07
N THR A 78 -16.49 17.28 -13.34
CA THR A 78 -15.83 16.77 -14.54
C THR A 78 -16.84 16.10 -15.46
N VAL A 79 -16.47 15.95 -16.73
CA VAL A 79 -17.24 15.24 -17.76
C VAL A 79 -16.35 14.24 -18.47
N LEU A 80 -16.95 13.15 -18.94
CA LEU A 80 -16.26 12.14 -19.72
C LEU A 80 -15.91 12.67 -21.12
N ASN A 81 -14.72 12.32 -21.61
CA ASN A 81 -14.22 12.76 -22.91
C ASN A 81 -14.57 11.82 -24.08
N GLY A 82 -15.16 10.65 -23.81
CA GLY A 82 -15.45 9.62 -24.81
C GLY A 82 -14.55 8.38 -24.71
N ASP A 83 -13.35 8.54 -24.13
CA ASP A 83 -12.33 7.50 -24.01
C ASP A 83 -12.15 6.99 -22.57
N GLY A 84 -13.06 7.33 -21.66
CA GLY A 84 -12.98 6.99 -20.24
C GLY A 84 -12.09 7.94 -19.43
N THR A 85 -11.47 8.95 -20.05
CA THR A 85 -10.83 10.06 -19.33
C THR A 85 -11.84 11.16 -19.03
N VAL A 86 -11.45 12.11 -18.17
CA VAL A 86 -12.31 13.22 -17.74
C VAL A 86 -11.65 14.58 -17.93
N SER A 87 -12.46 15.60 -18.17
CA SER A 87 -12.04 17.01 -18.19
C SER A 87 -12.89 17.85 -17.24
N GLY A 88 -12.29 18.88 -16.63
CA GLY A 88 -13.00 19.84 -15.79
C GLY A 88 -13.98 20.71 -16.60
N THR A 89 -15.13 21.03 -16.01
CA THR A 89 -16.14 21.90 -16.64
C THR A 89 -15.99 23.37 -16.24
N GLY A 90 -15.15 23.68 -15.25
CA GLY A 90 -15.10 24.99 -14.60
C GLY A 90 -16.23 25.25 -13.60
N GLU A 91 -17.14 24.28 -13.38
CA GLU A 91 -18.20 24.40 -12.38
C GLU A 91 -17.74 23.90 -11.02
N PHE A 92 -17.68 24.79 -10.03
CA PHE A 92 -17.22 24.48 -8.68
C PHE A 92 -18.37 24.30 -7.70
N GLN A 93 -18.17 23.40 -6.74
CA GLN A 93 -19.08 23.13 -5.65
C GLN A 93 -18.32 23.02 -4.33
N ASP A 94 -18.80 23.71 -3.30
CA ASP A 94 -18.23 23.68 -1.96
C ASP A 94 -19.08 22.77 -1.06
N TRP A 95 -18.44 21.77 -0.47
CA TRP A 95 -19.05 20.83 0.47
C TRP A 95 -18.69 21.22 1.90
N PRO A 96 -19.68 21.53 2.77
CA PRO A 96 -19.39 21.85 4.16
C PRO A 96 -19.01 20.56 4.92
N VAL A 97 -17.73 20.40 5.21
CA VAL A 97 -17.16 19.23 5.90
C VAL A 97 -16.13 19.66 6.93
N GLN A 98 -15.94 18.86 7.97
CA GLN A 98 -15.02 19.18 9.08
C GLN A 98 -13.74 18.33 9.06
N ALA A 99 -13.67 17.35 8.15
CA ALA A 99 -12.52 16.49 7.96
C ALA A 99 -12.43 16.04 6.50
N VAL A 100 -11.20 15.93 5.98
CA VAL A 100 -10.91 15.40 4.65
C VAL A 100 -9.86 14.31 4.78
N TYR A 101 -10.15 13.12 4.26
CA TYR A 101 -9.24 11.99 4.24
C TYR A 101 -8.86 11.68 2.80
N ARG A 102 -7.58 11.79 2.46
CA ARG A 102 -7.09 11.51 1.11
C ARG A 102 -6.83 10.00 0.96
N ALA A 103 -7.63 9.35 0.13
CA ALA A 103 -7.50 7.91 -0.19
C ALA A 103 -7.20 7.68 -1.69
N VAL A 104 -6.21 8.38 -2.24
CA VAL A 104 -5.86 8.37 -3.68
C VAL A 104 -4.66 7.48 -4.03
N GLY A 105 -4.34 6.52 -3.14
CA GLY A 105 -3.18 5.65 -3.25
C GLY A 105 -2.09 5.94 -2.21
N TYR A 106 -1.20 4.97 -2.03
CA TYR A 106 0.03 5.13 -1.25
C TYR A 106 1.18 5.59 -2.15
N PHE A 107 2.31 5.94 -1.56
CA PHE A 107 3.51 6.29 -2.32
C PHE A 107 4.73 5.77 -1.55
N GLY A 108 5.71 5.22 -2.27
CA GLY A 108 6.96 4.74 -1.66
C GLY A 108 7.77 5.89 -1.07
N SER A 109 8.72 5.56 -0.20
CA SER A 109 9.71 6.53 0.28
C SER A 109 11.11 6.01 -0.03
N PRO A 110 12.05 6.88 -0.45
CA PRO A 110 13.39 6.47 -0.78
C PRO A 110 14.15 5.99 0.45
N LEU A 111 15.09 5.07 0.25
CA LEU A 111 16.10 4.70 1.24
C LEU A 111 17.46 5.27 0.81
N PRO A 112 18.31 5.69 1.76
CA PRO A 112 19.69 6.06 1.43
C PRO A 112 20.37 4.95 0.63
N GLU A 113 21.15 5.34 -0.38
CA GLU A 113 21.98 4.44 -1.21
C GLU A 113 21.19 3.42 -2.08
N VAL A 114 19.85 3.50 -2.11
CA VAL A 114 19.02 2.67 -2.97
C VAL A 114 18.37 3.54 -4.06
N PRO A 115 18.46 3.17 -5.36
CA PRO A 115 17.80 3.89 -6.43
C PRO A 115 16.28 4.02 -6.21
N PHE A 116 15.69 5.15 -6.61
CA PHE A 116 14.26 5.42 -6.44
C PHE A 116 13.69 6.22 -7.61
N ASP A 117 12.55 5.77 -8.13
CA ASP A 117 11.78 6.48 -9.15
C ASP A 117 10.78 7.43 -8.44
N GLU A 118 11.15 8.71 -8.33
CA GLU A 118 10.35 9.75 -7.67
C GLU A 118 9.01 10.04 -8.37
N LEU A 119 8.85 9.62 -9.63
CA LEU A 119 7.57 9.78 -10.34
C LEU A 119 6.61 8.64 -10.01
N LYS A 120 7.12 7.41 -9.96
CA LYS A 120 6.31 6.20 -9.74
C LYS A 120 6.23 5.77 -8.27
N GLY A 121 7.14 6.24 -7.41
CA GLY A 121 7.20 5.90 -6.00
C GLY A 121 7.65 4.46 -5.75
N VAL A 122 8.58 3.95 -6.58
CA VAL A 122 9.06 2.55 -6.55
C VAL A 122 10.59 2.50 -6.67
N ILE A 123 11.19 1.39 -6.28
CA ILE A 123 12.60 1.08 -6.58
C ILE A 123 12.68 0.55 -8.02
N PRO A 124 13.43 1.21 -8.92
CA PRO A 124 13.66 0.71 -10.29
C PRO A 124 14.20 -0.72 -10.28
N ASN A 125 13.59 -1.60 -11.06
CA ASN A 125 13.98 -3.01 -11.11
C ASN A 125 13.61 -3.68 -12.45
N ARG A 126 14.27 -4.80 -12.74
CA ARG A 126 13.90 -5.78 -13.77
C ARG A 126 13.52 -7.08 -13.09
N GLU A 127 12.22 -7.40 -13.08
CA GLU A 127 11.68 -8.64 -12.47
C GLU A 127 12.08 -8.80 -10.98
N GLY A 128 12.35 -7.68 -10.30
CA GLY A 128 12.77 -7.63 -8.90
C GLY A 128 14.28 -7.49 -8.68
N ARG A 129 15.13 -7.61 -9.70
CA ARG A 129 16.55 -7.19 -9.62
C ARG A 129 16.62 -5.67 -9.68
N VAL A 130 17.12 -5.02 -8.63
CA VAL A 130 17.22 -3.55 -8.61
C VAL A 130 18.22 -3.08 -9.65
N ILE A 131 17.91 -1.97 -10.32
CA ILE A 131 18.79 -1.34 -11.33
C ILE A 131 19.17 0.08 -10.91
N ASP A 132 20.36 0.51 -11.30
CA ASP A 132 20.85 1.87 -11.11
C ASP A 132 20.37 2.84 -12.22
N ILE A 133 20.95 4.04 -12.24
CA ILE A 133 20.61 5.10 -13.20
C ILE A 133 21.04 4.77 -14.64
N ASP A 134 22.08 3.96 -14.81
CA ASP A 134 22.57 3.50 -16.11
C ASP A 134 21.77 2.25 -16.57
N GLY A 135 20.91 1.72 -15.71
CA GLY A 135 20.11 0.53 -15.95
C GLY A 135 20.88 -0.76 -15.70
N GLU A 136 22.02 -0.71 -15.02
CA GLU A 136 22.76 -1.90 -14.64
C GLU A 136 22.24 -2.47 -13.33
N GLN A 137 22.33 -3.79 -13.15
CA GLN A 137 21.87 -4.43 -11.92
C GLN A 137 22.72 -3.97 -10.74
N VAL A 138 22.07 -3.49 -9.67
CA VAL A 138 22.72 -3.29 -8.37
C VAL A 138 22.93 -4.65 -7.71
N PRO A 139 24.18 -5.16 -7.59
CA PRO A 139 24.40 -6.53 -7.18
C PRO A 139 23.94 -6.78 -5.74
N GLY A 140 23.10 -7.80 -5.53
CA GLY A 140 22.66 -8.21 -4.19
C GLY A 140 21.47 -7.43 -3.66
N VAL A 141 20.91 -6.51 -4.46
CA VAL A 141 19.74 -5.71 -4.08
C VAL A 141 18.53 -6.14 -4.92
N TYR A 142 17.45 -6.49 -4.24
CA TYR A 142 16.22 -6.96 -4.85
C TYR A 142 15.01 -6.23 -4.25
N ALA A 143 13.93 -6.13 -5.02
CA ALA A 143 12.67 -5.52 -4.60
C ALA A 143 11.51 -6.48 -4.84
N THR A 144 10.55 -6.51 -3.92
CA THR A 144 9.27 -7.22 -4.07
C THR A 144 8.12 -6.43 -3.42
N GLY A 145 6.89 -6.72 -3.79
CA GLY A 145 5.69 -6.09 -3.28
C GLY A 145 5.46 -4.70 -3.85
N TRP A 146 4.85 -3.83 -3.05
CA TRP A 146 4.46 -2.49 -3.50
C TRP A 146 5.64 -1.60 -3.86
N ILE A 147 6.80 -1.75 -3.19
CA ILE A 147 7.98 -0.96 -3.53
C ILE A 147 8.58 -1.37 -4.89
N LYS A 148 8.23 -2.56 -5.42
CA LYS A 148 8.63 -3.04 -6.75
C LYS A 148 7.65 -2.60 -7.85
N ARG A 149 6.35 -2.71 -7.59
CA ARG A 149 5.28 -2.61 -8.62
C ARG A 149 4.33 -1.42 -8.46
N GLY A 150 4.45 -0.67 -7.38
CA GLY A 150 3.48 0.33 -6.96
C GLY A 150 2.37 -0.26 -6.06
N PRO A 151 1.56 0.60 -5.42
CA PRO A 151 0.61 0.22 -4.37
C PRO A 151 -0.71 -0.33 -4.92
N VAL A 152 -0.63 -1.30 -5.83
CA VAL A 152 -1.79 -1.92 -6.50
C VAL A 152 -1.78 -3.43 -6.31
N GLY A 153 -2.96 -3.99 -6.06
CA GLY A 153 -3.19 -5.42 -5.91
C GLY A 153 -3.42 -5.87 -4.46
N LEU A 154 -4.21 -6.93 -4.32
CA LEU A 154 -4.49 -7.59 -3.04
C LEU A 154 -3.26 -8.39 -2.55
N ILE A 155 -3.27 -8.79 -1.28
CA ILE A 155 -2.21 -9.57 -0.61
C ILE A 155 -1.74 -10.78 -1.45
N GLY A 156 -2.66 -11.48 -2.12
CA GLY A 156 -2.33 -12.62 -2.98
C GLY A 156 -1.41 -12.29 -4.17
N HIS A 157 -1.51 -11.10 -4.76
CA HIS A 157 -0.66 -10.69 -5.89
C HIS A 157 0.79 -10.48 -5.45
N THR A 158 0.99 -10.05 -4.20
CA THR A 158 2.32 -9.88 -3.62
C THR A 158 3.04 -11.23 -3.45
N LYS A 159 2.30 -12.33 -3.25
CA LYS A 159 2.90 -13.66 -3.12
C LYS A 159 3.57 -14.13 -4.41
N SER A 160 2.86 -14.10 -5.54
CA SER A 160 3.43 -14.52 -6.83
C SER A 160 4.57 -13.61 -7.28
N ASP A 161 4.44 -12.30 -7.01
CA ASP A 161 5.48 -11.32 -7.24
C ASP A 161 6.78 -11.63 -6.46
N ALA A 162 6.65 -11.94 -5.17
CA ALA A 162 7.80 -12.33 -4.34
C ALA A 162 8.44 -13.62 -4.84
N SER A 163 7.67 -14.60 -5.31
CA SER A 163 8.21 -15.83 -5.88
C SER A 163 9.08 -15.59 -7.12
N GLU A 164 8.70 -14.64 -8.00
CA GLU A 164 9.53 -14.24 -9.15
C GLU A 164 10.88 -13.65 -8.70
N THR A 165 10.84 -12.71 -7.76
CA THR A 165 12.06 -12.08 -7.24
C THR A 165 12.98 -13.07 -6.54
N VAL A 166 12.42 -13.98 -5.74
CA VAL A 166 13.21 -15.02 -5.05
C VAL A 166 13.84 -15.99 -6.05
N ARG A 167 13.13 -16.37 -7.12
CA ARG A 167 13.70 -17.20 -8.19
C ARG A 167 14.95 -16.54 -8.79
N HIS A 168 14.86 -15.26 -9.11
CA HIS A 168 15.98 -14.49 -9.66
C HIS A 168 17.14 -14.31 -8.68
N LEU A 169 16.85 -14.09 -7.39
CA LEU A 169 17.87 -14.09 -6.35
C LEU A 169 18.62 -15.41 -6.31
N VAL A 170 17.90 -16.55 -6.34
CA VAL A 170 18.53 -17.87 -6.34
C VAL A 170 19.38 -18.07 -7.60
N GLU A 171 18.87 -17.72 -8.79
CA GLU A 171 19.63 -17.80 -10.05
C GLU A 171 20.94 -17.00 -10.02
N ASP A 172 20.90 -15.79 -9.43
CA ASP A 172 22.06 -14.90 -9.35
C ASP A 172 23.09 -15.38 -8.31
N VAL A 173 22.64 -16.01 -7.23
CA VAL A 173 23.51 -16.56 -6.18
C VAL A 173 24.18 -17.85 -6.64
N THR A 174 23.48 -18.71 -7.39
CA THR A 174 24.01 -19.98 -7.89
C THR A 174 24.75 -19.85 -9.23
N GLY A 175 24.80 -18.66 -9.83
CA GLY A 175 25.44 -18.45 -11.13
C GLY A 175 24.73 -19.14 -12.30
N ALA A 176 23.51 -19.66 -12.10
CA ALA A 176 22.75 -20.38 -13.13
C ALA A 176 22.46 -19.51 -14.37
N ALA A 177 22.33 -18.18 -14.19
CA ALA A 177 22.15 -17.24 -15.29
C ALA A 177 23.41 -17.10 -16.17
N ALA A 178 24.61 -17.02 -15.56
CA ALA A 178 25.88 -16.90 -16.29
C ALA A 178 26.21 -18.17 -17.08
N ALA A 179 25.90 -19.35 -16.53
CA ALA A 179 26.08 -20.63 -17.19
C ALA A 179 25.24 -20.78 -18.48
N ALA A 180 24.07 -20.15 -18.54
CA ALA A 180 23.18 -20.19 -19.72
C ALA A 180 23.66 -19.28 -20.86
N GLU A 181 24.42 -18.22 -20.55
CA GLU A 181 24.89 -17.22 -21.52
C GLU A 181 26.32 -17.48 -22.05
N GLY A 182 26.96 -18.58 -21.64
CA GLY A 182 28.30 -18.96 -22.11
C GLY A 182 29.42 -18.04 -21.61
N VAL A 183 29.14 -17.25 -20.56
CA VAL A 183 30.12 -16.45 -19.83
C VAL A 183 30.74 -17.31 -18.73
N GLU A 184 32.04 -17.15 -18.44
CA GLU A 184 32.64 -17.81 -17.28
C GLU A 184 31.88 -17.40 -16.01
N ALA A 185 31.11 -18.34 -15.48
CA ALA A 185 30.46 -18.16 -14.19
C ALA A 185 31.56 -18.14 -13.12
N VAL A 186 31.54 -17.12 -12.25
CA VAL A 186 32.11 -17.30 -10.92
C VAL A 186 31.22 -18.34 -10.26
N GLU A 187 31.74 -19.56 -10.04
CA GLU A 187 30.98 -20.63 -9.39
C GLU A 187 30.33 -20.07 -8.13
N GLY A 188 29.00 -20.16 -8.09
CA GLY A 188 28.19 -19.83 -6.96
C GLY A 188 27.29 -21.00 -6.60
N ASP A 189 27.09 -21.24 -5.31
CA ASP A 189 26.30 -22.32 -4.75
C ASP A 189 25.59 -21.76 -3.49
N LEU A 190 24.54 -22.37 -2.97
CA LEU A 190 24.05 -22.02 -1.62
C LEU A 190 25.14 -22.24 -0.53
N GLU A 191 26.20 -23.01 -0.81
CA GLU A 191 27.45 -23.14 -0.06
C GLU A 191 28.68 -22.48 -0.74
N GLY A 192 28.64 -22.13 -2.03
CA GLY A 192 29.77 -21.58 -2.82
C GLY A 192 29.53 -20.23 -3.50
N GLY A 193 28.40 -19.57 -3.22
CA GLY A 193 27.90 -18.33 -3.82
C GLY A 193 28.73 -17.11 -3.47
N ARG A 194 28.22 -15.91 -3.80
CA ARG A 194 28.80 -14.66 -3.28
C ARG A 194 28.95 -14.78 -1.76
N VAL A 195 30.19 -14.88 -1.30
CA VAL A 195 30.48 -14.99 0.13
C VAL A 195 30.16 -13.64 0.75
N ALA A 196 29.15 -13.61 1.63
CA ALA A 196 28.89 -12.44 2.43
C ALA A 196 30.15 -12.17 3.28
N PRO A 197 30.74 -10.96 3.23
CA PRO A 197 31.88 -10.61 4.07
C PRO A 197 31.61 -10.86 5.56
N HIS A 198 30.33 -10.79 5.95
CA HIS A 198 29.81 -11.09 7.28
C HIS A 198 28.72 -12.16 7.20
N GLY A 199 29.11 -13.42 6.95
CA GLY A 199 28.17 -14.54 6.74
C GLY A 199 27.65 -15.24 8.01
N SER A 200 28.07 -14.83 9.21
CA SER A 200 27.53 -15.40 10.45
C SER A 200 26.04 -15.02 10.60
N PRO A 201 25.15 -15.96 10.98
CA PRO A 201 23.75 -15.65 11.28
C PRO A 201 23.59 -14.52 12.31
N ASP A 202 24.53 -14.41 13.26
CA ASP A 202 24.48 -13.43 14.34
C ASP A 202 25.08 -12.07 13.95
N ALA A 203 25.77 -11.97 12.80
CA ALA A 203 26.54 -10.77 12.44
C ALA A 203 25.69 -9.49 12.41
N ILE A 204 24.45 -9.57 11.90
CA ILE A 204 23.54 -8.43 11.86
C ILE A 204 23.01 -8.07 13.26
N ILE A 205 22.75 -9.08 14.10
CA ILE A 205 22.26 -8.87 15.47
C ILE A 205 23.34 -8.18 16.29
N GLU A 206 24.58 -8.67 16.22
CA GLU A 206 25.76 -8.06 16.86
C GLU A 206 25.97 -6.63 16.39
N PHE A 207 26.00 -6.40 15.07
CA PHE A 207 26.17 -5.08 14.46
C PHE A 207 25.13 -4.04 14.91
N LEU A 208 23.86 -4.45 15.03
CA LEU A 208 22.77 -3.60 15.50
C LEU A 208 22.87 -3.34 17.01
N THR A 209 23.26 -4.36 17.78
CA THR A 209 23.44 -4.26 19.23
C THR A 209 24.59 -3.33 19.61
N GLU A 210 25.73 -3.44 18.92
CA GLU A 210 26.90 -2.54 19.10
C GLU A 210 26.56 -1.08 18.80
N ARG A 211 25.60 -0.84 17.91
CA ARG A 211 25.07 0.50 17.59
C ARG A 211 24.00 0.99 18.58
N GLY A 212 23.68 0.22 19.61
CA GLY A 212 22.66 0.58 20.59
C GLY A 212 21.23 0.55 20.03
N VAL A 213 20.96 -0.24 18.98
CA VAL A 213 19.60 -0.38 18.44
C VAL A 213 18.75 -1.25 19.36
N HIS A 214 17.55 -0.76 19.70
CA HIS A 214 16.57 -1.52 20.48
C HIS A 214 15.88 -2.55 19.57
N LEU A 215 16.54 -3.68 19.34
CA LEU A 215 16.04 -4.77 18.50
C LEU A 215 14.81 -5.43 19.16
N VAL A 216 13.79 -5.73 18.34
CA VAL A 216 12.66 -6.58 18.70
C VAL A 216 12.79 -7.86 17.90
N GLN A 217 13.07 -8.97 18.59
CA GLN A 217 13.11 -10.28 17.98
C GLN A 217 11.70 -10.90 17.94
N TRP A 218 11.57 -12.05 17.29
CA TRP A 218 10.30 -12.76 17.21
C TRP A 218 9.70 -13.06 18.60
N SER A 219 10.54 -13.54 19.53
CA SER A 219 10.11 -13.83 20.91
C SER A 219 9.70 -12.58 21.69
N ASP A 220 10.19 -11.40 21.31
CA ASP A 220 9.80 -10.13 21.93
C ASP A 220 8.46 -9.65 21.36
N TRP A 221 8.26 -9.82 20.04
CA TRP A 221 6.97 -9.57 19.41
C TRP A 221 5.85 -10.45 19.98
N GLU A 222 6.12 -11.73 20.28
CA GLU A 222 5.14 -12.63 20.91
C GLU A 222 4.67 -12.13 22.28
N VAL A 223 5.54 -11.42 23.03
CA VAL A 223 5.16 -10.78 24.29
C VAL A 223 4.17 -9.65 24.05
N LEU A 224 4.48 -8.78 23.08
CA LEU A 224 3.61 -7.67 22.73
C LEU A 224 2.26 -8.18 22.22
N ASP A 225 2.24 -9.21 21.36
CA ASP A 225 1.01 -9.84 20.88
C ASP A 225 0.15 -10.37 22.02
N ALA A 226 0.75 -11.13 22.94
CA ALA A 226 0.07 -11.65 24.12
C ALA A 226 -0.48 -10.53 25.01
N TYR A 227 0.31 -9.47 25.22
CA TYR A 227 -0.11 -8.30 25.98
C TYR A 227 -1.32 -7.61 25.34
N GLU A 228 -1.26 -7.28 24.04
CA GLU A 228 -2.36 -6.62 23.34
C GLU A 228 -3.66 -7.45 23.38
N ARG A 229 -3.55 -8.77 23.25
CA ARG A 229 -4.69 -9.69 23.34
C ARG A 229 -5.29 -9.72 24.75
N ALA A 230 -4.46 -9.81 25.78
CA ALA A 230 -4.90 -9.77 27.18
C ALA A 230 -5.61 -8.46 27.53
N GLN A 231 -5.17 -7.32 26.96
CA GLN A 231 -5.88 -6.05 27.12
C GLN A 231 -7.25 -6.04 26.43
N GLY A 232 -7.43 -6.79 25.34
CA GLY A 232 -8.70 -6.87 24.60
C GLY A 232 -9.77 -7.73 25.25
N GLU A 233 -9.37 -8.82 25.91
CA GLU A 233 -10.27 -9.84 26.46
C GLU A 233 -11.35 -9.26 27.42
N PRO A 234 -11.03 -8.39 28.40
CA PRO A 234 -12.04 -7.81 29.30
C PRO A 234 -13.10 -6.97 28.59
N HIS A 235 -12.83 -6.53 27.36
CA HIS A 235 -13.70 -5.69 26.55
C HIS A 235 -14.37 -6.45 25.40
N GLY A 236 -14.21 -7.78 25.33
CA GLY A 236 -14.72 -8.59 24.22
C GLY A 236 -14.07 -8.27 22.87
N ARG A 237 -12.84 -7.77 22.87
CA ARG A 237 -12.06 -7.43 21.68
C ARG A 237 -10.97 -8.47 21.47
N GLU A 238 -10.62 -8.77 20.21
CA GLU A 238 -9.50 -9.66 19.89
C GLU A 238 -8.18 -9.15 20.50
N ARG A 239 -7.95 -7.84 20.42
CA ARG A 239 -6.82 -7.14 21.01
C ARG A 239 -7.09 -5.65 21.19
N ILE A 240 -6.32 -5.01 22.07
CA ILE A 240 -6.13 -3.56 22.13
C ILE A 240 -4.67 -3.29 21.80
N LYS A 241 -4.43 -2.59 20.69
CA LYS A 241 -3.08 -2.31 20.23
C LYS A 241 -2.38 -1.29 21.11
N VAL A 242 -1.10 -1.53 21.38
CA VAL A 242 -0.21 -0.51 21.95
C VAL A 242 0.18 0.44 20.82
N VAL A 243 -0.08 1.74 20.98
CA VAL A 243 0.10 2.73 19.92
C VAL A 243 1.44 3.47 20.01
N PRO A 244 1.87 3.96 21.18
CA PRO A 244 3.17 4.62 21.28
C PRO A 244 4.31 3.63 21.03
N ARG A 245 5.23 3.99 20.13
CA ARG A 245 6.37 3.13 19.75
C ARG A 245 7.24 2.76 20.95
N GLU A 246 7.46 3.70 21.86
CA GLU A 246 8.28 3.48 23.06
C GLU A 246 7.66 2.42 23.97
N ASP A 247 6.34 2.47 24.17
CA ASP A 247 5.60 1.44 24.92
C ASP A 247 5.64 0.08 24.23
N MET A 248 5.50 0.04 22.90
CA MET A 248 5.61 -1.20 22.14
C MET A 248 6.96 -1.88 22.38
N ILE A 249 8.05 -1.11 22.31
CA ILE A 249 9.41 -1.61 22.50
C ILE A 249 9.63 -2.04 23.95
N ARG A 250 9.23 -1.20 24.91
CA ARG A 250 9.34 -1.49 26.34
C ARG A 250 8.65 -2.79 26.72
N ILE A 251 7.39 -2.97 26.28
CA ILE A 251 6.61 -4.19 26.54
C ILE A 251 7.24 -5.39 25.84
N ALA A 252 7.57 -5.26 24.55
CA ALA A 252 8.16 -6.36 23.78
C ALA A 252 9.46 -6.87 24.42
N ARG A 253 10.32 -5.95 24.88
CA ARG A 253 11.61 -6.24 25.48
C ARG A 253 11.57 -6.51 26.99
N ARG A 254 10.39 -6.38 27.63
CA ARG A 254 10.20 -6.51 29.09
C ARG A 254 11.11 -5.56 29.88
N GLU A 255 11.28 -4.34 29.37
CA GLU A 255 12.03 -3.29 30.05
C GLU A 255 11.20 -2.74 31.21
N ASP A 256 11.76 -2.70 32.41
CA ASP A 256 11.14 -2.04 33.56
C ASP A 256 11.09 -0.52 33.33
N ASP A 257 10.07 0.15 33.86
CA ASP A 257 10.06 1.60 33.92
C ASP A 257 11.29 2.03 34.72
N ALA A 258 12.23 2.75 34.08
CA ALA A 258 13.33 3.35 34.80
C ALA A 258 12.75 4.19 35.93
N THR A 259 12.91 3.71 37.17
CA THR A 259 12.46 4.40 38.39
C THR A 259 12.85 5.87 38.32
N ALA A 260 11.85 6.74 38.32
CA ALA A 260 11.98 8.19 38.47
C ALA A 260 12.57 8.57 39.82
#